data_AF-A0A168T6Q9-F1
#
_entry.id   AF-A0A168T6Q9-F1
#
_cell.length_a   1.000
_cell.length_b   1.000
_cell.length_c   1.000
_cell.angle_alpha   90.00
_cell.angle_beta   90.00
_cell.angle_gamma   90.00
#
_symmetry.space_group_name_H-M   'P 1'
#
loop_
_entity.id
_entity.type
_entity.pdbx_description
1 polymer ?
#
loop_
_entity_poly.entity_id
_entity_poly.type
_entity_poly.pdbx_seq_one_letter_code
_entity_poly.pdbx_strand_id
1 'polypeptide(L)'
;MEKMALRNEIRALRNIGCHGRVYFDGTPGEIIPFVDCRVPGELYIDLYSREREINGIGNTSDDWDVDECYMRLMIIPFEQNLQGFRRAYRLARMCARLPRYQPRLAFALR
;
A
#
# COMPACT_ATOMS: atom_id res chain seq x y z
N MET A 1 20.64 6.96 -15.45
CA MET A 1 19.53 7.84 -15.00
C MET A 1 18.41 7.07 -14.31
N GLU A 2 18.02 5.89 -14.80
CA GLU A 2 16.91 5.08 -14.25
C GLU A 2 17.05 4.68 -12.78
N LYS A 3 18.26 4.32 -12.32
CA LYS A 3 18.52 4.01 -10.89
C LYS A 3 18.27 5.20 -9.95
N MET A 4 18.49 6.44 -10.41
CA MET A 4 18.16 7.63 -9.60
C MET A 4 16.65 7.85 -9.52
N ALA A 5 15.93 7.66 -10.63
CA ALA A 5 14.48 7.77 -10.65
C ALA A 5 13.84 6.76 -9.69
N LEU A 6 14.25 5.49 -9.73
CA LEU A 6 13.77 4.47 -8.79
C LEU A 6 14.07 4.83 -7.32
N ARG A 7 15.28 5.31 -7.03
CA ARG A 7 15.64 5.75 -5.67
C ARG A 7 14.77 6.91 -5.19
N ASN A 8 14.42 7.85 -6.07
CA ASN A 8 13.54 8.97 -5.74
C ASN A 8 12.12 8.49 -5.44
N GLU A 9 11.60 7.53 -6.19
CA GLU A 9 10.27 6.94 -5.99
C GLU A 9 10.21 6.13 -4.68
N ILE A 10 11.21 5.27 -4.42
CA ILE A 10 11.31 4.52 -3.16
C ILE A 10 11.45 5.48 -1.97
N ARG A 11 12.26 6.54 -2.11
CA ARG A 11 12.41 7.58 -1.07
C ARG A 11 11.09 8.34 -0.87
N ALA A 12 10.37 8.66 -1.94
CA ALA A 12 9.07 9.31 -1.85
C ALA A 12 8.07 8.43 -1.09
N LEU A 13 8.02 7.13 -1.38
CA LEU A 13 7.19 6.17 -0.64
C LEU A 13 7.59 6.03 0.84
N ARG A 14 8.89 5.95 1.14
CA ARG A 14 9.40 5.85 2.52
C ARG A 14 9.18 7.12 3.35
N ASN A 15 9.07 8.29 2.70
CA ASN A 15 8.85 9.57 3.35
C ASN A 15 7.35 9.86 3.62
N ILE A 16 6.46 8.90 3.37
CA ILE A 16 5.02 9.05 3.60
C ILE A 16 4.73 8.82 5.08
N GLY A 17 5.03 9.85 5.86
CA GLY A 17 4.45 10.09 7.19
C GLY A 17 3.80 11.47 7.31
N CYS A 18 4.09 12.42 6.41
CA CYS A 18 3.70 13.82 6.65
C CYS A 18 3.01 14.57 5.49
N HIS A 19 3.21 14.26 4.18
CA HIS A 19 2.79 15.20 3.09
C HIS A 19 2.23 14.58 1.79
N GLY A 20 1.61 13.40 1.82
CA GLY A 20 0.49 13.05 0.92
C GLY A 20 0.66 13.00 -0.62
N ARG A 21 1.85 13.14 -1.23
CA ARG A 21 2.04 13.05 -2.70
C ARG A 21 3.31 12.29 -3.13
N VAL A 22 3.17 11.41 -4.13
CA VAL A 22 4.31 10.77 -4.85
C VAL A 22 4.27 11.25 -6.30
N TYR A 23 5.42 11.59 -6.86
CA TYR A 23 5.54 12.13 -8.21
C TYR A 23 6.07 11.06 -9.16
N PHE A 24 5.20 10.57 -10.04
CA PHE A 24 5.58 9.68 -11.13
C PHE A 24 5.86 10.55 -12.35
N ASP A 25 7.04 10.44 -12.98
CA ASP A 25 7.39 11.21 -14.22
C ASP A 25 7.11 12.73 -14.20
N GLY A 26 7.08 13.35 -13.01
CA GLY A 26 6.72 14.76 -12.84
C GLY A 26 5.21 15.02 -12.72
N THR A 27 4.38 14.00 -12.92
CA THR A 27 2.93 14.03 -12.71
C THR A 27 2.61 13.65 -11.25
N PRO A 28 1.84 14.47 -10.50
CA PRO A 28 1.43 14.12 -9.15
C PRO A 28 0.47 12.93 -9.17
N GLY A 29 0.85 11.84 -8.50
CA GLY A 29 -0.02 10.70 -8.23
C GLY A 29 -0.59 10.77 -6.81
N GLU A 30 -1.84 10.35 -6.67
CA GLU A 30 -2.45 10.12 -5.36
C GLU A 30 -1.74 8.95 -4.65
N ILE A 31 -1.32 9.19 -3.41
CA ILE A 31 -0.78 8.13 -2.55
C ILE A 31 -1.92 7.23 -2.12
N ILE A 32 -1.71 5.92 -2.22
CA ILE A 32 -2.62 4.97 -1.61
C ILE A 32 -2.15 4.68 -0.19
N PRO A 33 -3.01 4.93 0.83
CA PRO A 33 -2.71 4.53 2.20
C PRO A 33 -2.39 3.03 2.28
N PHE A 34 -1.62 2.65 3.30
CA PHE A 34 -1.25 1.26 3.59
C PHE A 34 -0.33 0.59 2.55
N VAL A 35 0.17 1.32 1.55
CA VAL A 35 1.19 0.79 0.63
C VAL A 35 2.55 1.39 0.98
N ASP A 36 3.53 0.54 1.24
CA ASP A 36 4.87 0.92 1.68
C ASP A 36 5.96 0.18 0.85
N CYS A 37 7.19 0.69 0.88
CA CYS A 37 8.37 0.12 0.23
C CYS A 37 9.56 0.12 1.20
N ARG A 38 9.60 -0.88 2.10
CA ARG A 38 10.61 -0.97 3.17
C ARG A 38 11.97 -1.40 2.63
N VAL A 39 12.00 -2.33 1.69
CA VAL A 39 13.24 -2.82 1.05
C VAL A 39 13.15 -2.71 -0.47
N PRO A 40 14.27 -2.50 -1.19
CA PRO A 40 14.25 -2.46 -2.65
C PRO A 40 13.74 -3.78 -3.25
N GLY A 41 12.82 -3.68 -4.21
CA GLY A 41 12.26 -4.85 -4.90
C GLY A 41 10.98 -5.41 -4.26
N GLU A 42 10.49 -4.84 -3.16
CA GLU A 42 9.26 -5.29 -2.52
C GLU A 42 8.36 -4.11 -2.15
N LEU A 43 7.09 -4.22 -2.53
CA LEU A 43 6.01 -3.38 -2.01
C LEU A 43 5.25 -4.15 -0.94
N TYR A 44 4.89 -3.47 0.12
CA TYR A 44 4.13 -4.02 1.24
C TYR A 44 2.76 -3.36 1.25
N ILE A 45 1.73 -4.15 1.50
CA ILE A 45 0.37 -3.67 1.73
C ILE A 45 -0.02 -4.06 3.16
N ASP A 46 -0.30 -3.06 3.99
CA ASP A 46 -0.75 -3.22 5.35
C ASP A 46 -2.27 -3.46 5.40
N LEU A 47 -2.64 -4.74 5.36
CA LEU A 47 -4.04 -5.16 5.37
C LEU A 47 -4.66 -5.12 6.77
N TYR A 48 -3.85 -5.04 7.82
CA TYR A 48 -4.32 -4.98 9.20
C TYR A 48 -4.81 -3.57 9.52
N SER A 49 -3.94 -2.57 9.36
CA SER A 49 -4.27 -1.14 9.51
C SER A 49 -5.45 -0.73 8.66
N ARG A 50 -5.50 -1.25 7.43
CA ARG A 50 -6.58 -0.98 6.49
C ARG A 50 -7.92 -1.52 6.98
N GLU A 51 -7.96 -2.75 7.47
CA GLU A 51 -9.21 -3.35 7.95
C GLU A 51 -9.70 -2.62 9.22
N ARG A 52 -8.78 -2.22 10.09
CA ARG A 52 -9.11 -1.40 11.26
C ARG A 52 -9.74 -0.06 10.84
N GLU A 53 -9.11 0.66 9.91
CA GLU A 53 -9.66 1.93 9.40
C GLU A 53 -11.05 1.75 8.77
N ILE A 54 -11.27 0.71 7.95
CA ILE A 54 -12.58 0.40 7.36
C ILE A 54 -13.65 0.14 8.44
N ASN A 55 -13.26 -0.48 9.55
CA ASN A 55 -14.14 -0.74 10.69
C ASN A 55 -14.25 0.45 11.66
N GLY A 56 -13.65 1.60 11.34
CA GLY A 56 -13.65 2.78 12.21
C GLY A 56 -12.79 2.65 13.46
N ILE A 57 -11.90 1.65 13.49
CA ILE A 57 -10.97 1.41 14.58
C ILE A 57 -9.66 2.14 14.27
N GLY A 58 -9.23 3.02 15.17
CA GLY A 58 -7.97 3.76 15.01
C GLY A 58 -6.76 2.83 15.07
N ASN A 59 -5.70 3.21 14.36
CA ASN A 59 -4.40 2.53 14.42
C ASN A 59 -3.54 2.98 15.62
N THR A 60 -4.12 3.79 16.52
CA THR A 60 -3.49 4.30 17.75
C THR A 60 -4.21 3.81 19.00
N SER A 61 -5.13 2.85 18.87
CA SER A 61 -5.85 2.30 20.01
C SER A 61 -5.04 1.21 20.73
N ASP A 62 -5.38 0.96 21.99
CA ASP A 62 -4.62 0.08 22.89
C ASP A 62 -4.67 -1.41 22.47
N ASP A 63 -5.65 -1.81 21.64
CA ASP A 63 -5.79 -3.15 21.08
C ASP A 63 -4.94 -3.37 19.81
N TRP A 64 -3.96 -2.51 19.56
CA TRP A 64 -3.05 -2.64 18.43
C TRP A 64 -2.11 -3.85 18.59
N ASP A 65 -2.34 -4.89 17.79
CA ASP A 65 -1.45 -6.04 17.67
C ASP A 65 -0.38 -5.84 16.58
N VAL A 66 0.88 -5.72 17.02
CA VAL A 66 2.03 -5.58 16.13
C VAL A 66 2.32 -6.87 15.36
N ASP A 67 2.17 -8.03 16.00
CA ASP A 67 2.48 -9.32 15.39
C ASP A 67 1.43 -9.70 14.34
N GLU A 68 0.14 -9.46 14.63
CA GLU A 68 -0.93 -9.63 13.64
C GLU A 68 -0.72 -8.68 12.44
N CYS A 69 -0.31 -7.43 12.70
CA CYS A 69 0.03 -6.48 11.64
C CYS A 69 1.11 -7.05 10.70
N TYR A 70 2.22 -7.55 11.25
CA TYR A 70 3.30 -8.16 10.46
C TYR A 70 2.84 -9.41 9.69
N MET A 71 2.07 -10.29 10.33
CA MET A 71 1.53 -11.50 9.69
C MET A 71 0.61 -11.18 8.50
N ARG A 72 -0.05 -10.02 8.54
CA ARG A 72 -1.03 -9.60 7.53
C ARG A 72 -0.47 -8.65 6.48
N LEU A 73 0.85 -8.43 6.46
CA LEU A 73 1.50 -7.71 5.37
C LEU A 73 1.44 -8.55 4.09
N MET A 74 0.84 -8.00 3.04
CA MET A 74 0.91 -8.59 1.70
C MET A 74 2.13 -8.03 0.97
N ILE A 75 2.99 -8.91 0.47
CA ILE A 75 4.21 -8.53 -0.24
C ILE A 75 3.99 -8.70 -1.75
N ILE A 76 4.28 -7.64 -2.51
CA ILE A 76 4.31 -7.66 -3.97
C ILE A 76 5.77 -7.45 -4.41
N PRO A 77 6.45 -8.51 -4.88
CA PRO A 77 7.80 -8.38 -5.41
C PRO A 77 7.79 -7.65 -6.76
N PHE A 78 8.89 -6.96 -7.07
CA PHE A 78 9.06 -6.27 -8.35
C PHE A 78 10.51 -6.24 -8.81
N GLU A 79 10.69 -6.27 -10.13
CA GLU A 79 12.01 -6.04 -10.73
C GLU A 79 12.51 -4.65 -10.39
N GLN A 80 13.77 -4.53 -9.93
CA GLN A 80 14.38 -3.28 -9.46
C GLN A 80 14.74 -2.30 -10.60
N ASN A 81 13.77 -2.04 -11.48
CA ASN A 81 13.76 -1.03 -12.52
C ASN A 81 12.46 -0.21 -12.43
N LEU A 82 12.38 0.91 -13.16
CA LEU A 82 11.27 1.84 -13.02
C LEU A 82 9.94 1.23 -13.48
N GLN A 83 9.98 0.43 -14.54
CA GLN A 83 8.79 -0.19 -15.11
C GLN A 83 8.22 -1.28 -14.18
N GLY A 84 9.09 -2.11 -13.58
CA GLY A 84 8.74 -3.13 -12.59
C GLY A 84 8.07 -2.50 -11.38
N PHE A 85 8.69 -1.46 -10.82
CA PHE A 85 8.10 -0.70 -9.72
C PHE A 85 6.72 -0.13 -10.07
N ARG A 86 6.55 0.49 -11.24
CA ARG A 86 5.26 1.07 -11.67
C ARG A 86 4.17 0.02 -11.81
N ARG A 87 4.49 -1.15 -12.36
CA ARG A 87 3.53 -2.26 -12.49
C ARG A 87 3.11 -2.78 -11.13
N ALA A 88 4.08 -3.04 -10.25
CA ALA A 88 3.82 -3.51 -8.90
C ALA A 88 3.04 -2.48 -8.07
N TYR A 89 3.37 -1.19 -8.19
CA TYR A 89 2.64 -0.13 -7.50
C TYR A 89 1.19 -0.06 -7.99
N ARG A 90 0.94 -0.10 -9.31
CA ARG A 90 -0.44 -0.18 -9.83
C ARG A 90 -1.20 -1.38 -9.28
N LEU A 91 -0.58 -2.55 -9.19
CA LEU A 91 -1.18 -3.73 -8.58
C LEU A 91 -1.49 -3.49 -7.10
N ALA A 92 -0.53 -2.97 -6.34
CA ALA A 92 -0.69 -2.65 -4.93
C ALA A 92 -1.86 -1.68 -4.68
N ARG A 93 -1.98 -0.65 -5.52
CA ARG A 93 -3.11 0.30 -5.49
C ARG A 93 -4.45 -0.38 -5.70
N MET A 94 -4.53 -1.32 -6.65
CA MET A 94 -5.76 -2.08 -6.88
C MET A 94 -6.09 -2.94 -5.66
N CYS A 95 -5.12 -3.70 -5.14
CA CYS A 95 -5.30 -4.54 -3.95
C CYS A 95 -5.73 -3.76 -2.71
N ALA A 96 -5.13 -2.58 -2.48
CA ALA A 96 -5.47 -1.72 -1.35
C ALA A 96 -6.83 -1.01 -1.53
N ARG A 97 -7.30 -0.78 -2.77
CA ARG A 97 -8.61 -0.17 -3.03
C ARG A 97 -9.77 -1.16 -3.06
N LEU A 98 -9.51 -2.46 -3.29
CA LEU A 98 -10.59 -3.45 -3.38
C LEU A 98 -11.37 -3.52 -2.07
N PRO A 99 -12.68 -3.18 -2.03
CA PRO A 99 -13.49 -3.50 -0.88
C PRO A 99 -13.44 -5.02 -0.74
N ARG A 100 -12.93 -5.52 0.40
CA ARG A 100 -13.02 -6.96 0.65
C ARG A 100 -14.50 -7.29 0.64
N TYR A 101 -14.84 -8.28 -0.17
CA TYR A 101 -16.16 -8.87 -0.29
C TYR A 101 -16.89 -8.85 1.06
N GLN A 102 -17.93 -8.03 1.19
CA GLN A 102 -18.80 -8.05 2.37
C GLN A 102 -19.65 -9.32 2.25
N PRO A 103 -19.52 -10.31 3.17
CA PRO A 103 -20.35 -11.52 3.11
C PRO A 103 -21.85 -11.21 3.23
N ARG A 104 -22.20 -10.01 3.71
CA ARG A 104 -23.58 -9.57 3.96
C ARG A 104 -24.38 -9.21 2.69
N LEU A 105 -23.74 -9.07 1.53
CA LEU A 105 -24.45 -8.77 0.26
C LEU A 105 -24.72 -10.02 -0.60
N ALA A 106 -24.23 -11.19 -0.21
CA ALA A 106 -24.41 -12.44 -0.98
C ALA A 106 -25.83 -13.04 -0.91
N PHE A 107 -26.74 -12.48 -0.12
CA PHE A 107 -28.10 -13.01 0.08
C PHE A 107 -29.24 -12.17 -0.52
N ALA A 108 -28.96 -11.15 -1.33
CA ALA A 108 -29.99 -10.32 -1.95
C ALA A 108 -30.31 -10.68 -3.42
N LEU A 109 -30.12 -11.95 -3.81
CA LEU A 109 -30.64 -12.50 -5.06
C LEU A 109 -31.36 -13.81 -4.74
N ARG A 110 -32.58 -13.68 -4.22
CA ARG A 110 -33.63 -14.71 -4.28
C ARG A 110 -34.91 -14.04 -4.76
#